data_AF-A0A918JCZ1-F1
#
_entry.id   AF-A0A918JCZ1-F1
#
_cell.length_a   1.000
_cell.length_b   1.000
_cell.length_c   1.000
_cell.angle_alpha   90.00
_cell.angle_beta   90.00
_cell.angle_gamma   90.00
#
_symmetry.space_group_name_H-M   'P 1'
#
loop_
_entity.id
_entity.type
_entity.pdbx_description
1 polymer ?
#
loop_
_entity_poly.entity_id
_entity_poly.type
_entity_poly.pdbx_seq_one_letter_code
_entity_poly.pdbx_strand_id
1 'polypeptide(L)'
;MGLPYPGGPALSRLAEKGDPAAYALPRPMMHSPDLDFSFSGLKTAVLTTLRKIEQAGPLSEQDRANLAASAQQAIVDVLGYKVIKAMKQTRLKRLVVAGGVGANSQLRSYLRSEMAKQGGQVFFPPLALCTDNGAMIAHAAAERVKAGLVDISSSAYTFSVRPRWDLSEV
;
A
#
# COMPACT_ATOMS: atom_id res chain seq x y z
N MET A 1 1.61 6.47 19.07
CA MET A 1 2.63 7.18 18.26
C MET A 1 2.38 8.69 18.15
N GLY A 2 1.14 9.19 18.30
CA GLY A 2 0.89 10.64 18.32
C GLY A 2 1.07 11.33 16.97
N LEU A 3 0.98 10.58 15.86
CA LEU A 3 1.13 11.12 14.51
C LEU A 3 -0.19 11.72 14.01
N PRO A 4 -0.14 12.77 13.16
CA PRO A 4 -1.33 13.38 12.58
C PRO A 4 -2.05 12.42 11.63
N TYR A 5 -3.35 12.65 11.43
CA TYR A 5 -4.15 11.95 10.43
C TYR A 5 -4.17 12.74 9.11
N PRO A 6 -4.00 12.09 7.94
CA PRO A 6 -3.73 10.66 7.72
C PRO A 6 -2.28 10.27 8.08
N GLY A 7 -2.12 9.13 8.77
CA GLY A 7 -0.86 8.75 9.42
C GLY A 7 0.23 8.18 8.50
N GLY A 8 -0.10 7.75 7.28
CA GLY A 8 0.86 7.08 6.38
C GLY A 8 2.11 7.92 6.05
N PRO A 9 1.94 9.15 5.50
CA PRO A 9 3.09 10.03 5.21
C PRO A 9 3.90 10.41 6.45
N ALA A 10 3.24 10.66 7.57
CA ALA A 10 3.92 11.02 8.82
C ALA A 10 4.72 9.84 9.39
N LEU A 11 4.17 8.63 9.35
CA LEU A 11 4.85 7.40 9.76
C LEU A 11 6.06 7.12 8.87
N SER A 12 5.92 7.31 7.55
CA SER A 12 7.03 7.13 6.61
C SER A 12 8.19 8.09 6.87
N ARG A 13 7.92 9.37 7.12
CA ARG A 13 8.96 10.36 7.46
C ARG A 13 9.63 10.08 8.80
N LEU A 14 8.87 9.58 9.77
CA LEU A 14 9.41 9.21 11.07
C LEU A 14 10.29 7.95 10.98
N ALA A 15 9.90 6.99 10.16
CA ALA A 15 10.64 5.75 9.92
C ALA A 15 12.03 5.98 9.30
N GLU A 16 12.23 7.05 8.52
CA GLU A 16 13.54 7.41 7.94
C GLU A 16 14.62 7.66 8.99
N LYS A 17 14.24 7.94 10.24
CA LYS A 17 15.14 8.21 11.37
C LYS A 17 15.27 7.02 12.33
N GLY A 18 14.61 5.91 12.03
CA GLY A 18 14.53 4.74 12.92
C GLY A 18 15.32 3.55 12.40
N ASP A 19 15.61 2.62 13.31
CA ASP A 19 16.11 1.29 12.97
C ASP A 19 14.94 0.34 12.69
N PRO A 20 14.81 -0.21 11.46
CA PRO A 20 13.76 -1.16 11.11
C PRO A 20 13.89 -2.53 11.81
N ALA A 21 15.03 -2.82 12.44
CA ALA A 21 15.27 -4.06 13.18
C ALA A 21 15.06 -3.92 14.70
N ALA A 22 14.80 -2.70 15.20
CA ALA A 22 14.69 -2.43 16.63
C ALA A 22 13.58 -3.22 17.33
N TYR A 23 12.46 -3.49 16.63
CA TYR A 23 11.36 -4.27 17.18
C TYR A 23 10.92 -5.39 16.25
N ALA A 24 10.91 -6.62 16.77
CA ALA A 24 10.41 -7.80 16.07
C ALA A 24 8.87 -7.78 15.98
N LEU A 25 8.34 -7.18 14.92
CA LEU A 25 6.92 -7.17 14.61
C LEU A 25 6.52 -8.36 13.72
N PRO A 26 5.27 -8.87 13.83
CA PRO A 26 4.83 -9.99 13.01
C PRO A 26 4.71 -9.59 11.52
N ARG A 27 4.88 -10.56 10.63
CA ARG A 27 4.59 -10.46 9.18
C ARG A 27 3.39 -11.36 8.85
N PRO A 28 2.15 -10.94 9.17
CA PRO A 28 1.00 -11.83 9.11
C PRO A 28 0.72 -12.29 7.68
N MET A 29 0.31 -13.56 7.53
CA MET A 29 -0.04 -14.17 6.25
C MET A 29 1.05 -14.14 5.16
N MET A 30 2.29 -13.73 5.48
CA MET A 30 3.36 -13.65 4.48
C MET A 30 3.55 -14.99 3.76
N HIS A 31 3.57 -16.09 4.51
CA HIS A 31 3.76 -17.44 3.98
C HIS A 31 2.46 -18.22 3.71
N SER A 32 1.28 -17.60 3.76
CA SER A 32 0.04 -18.29 3.40
C SER A 32 0.05 -18.69 1.91
N PRO A 33 -0.64 -19.78 1.52
CA PRO A 33 -0.66 -20.26 0.14
C PRO A 33 -1.40 -19.31 -0.81
N ASP A 34 -2.35 -18.54 -0.32
CA ASP A 34 -3.07 -17.48 -1.03
C ASP A 34 -2.22 -16.21 -1.26
N LEU A 35 -2.84 -15.21 -1.89
CA LEU A 35 -2.31 -13.86 -2.08
C LEU A 35 -2.98 -12.83 -1.15
N ASP A 36 -3.72 -13.28 -0.14
CA ASP A 36 -4.45 -12.42 0.78
C ASP A 36 -3.51 -11.77 1.80
N PHE A 37 -3.99 -10.65 2.36
CA PHE A 37 -3.27 -9.81 3.33
C PHE A 37 -4.02 -9.73 4.64
N SER A 38 -3.28 -9.60 5.75
CA SER A 38 -3.84 -9.18 7.04
C SER A 38 -2.88 -8.26 7.78
N PHE A 39 -3.38 -7.09 8.19
CA PHE A 39 -2.61 -6.11 8.96
C PHE A 39 -3.23 -5.80 10.33
N SER A 40 -4.36 -6.42 10.67
CA SER A 40 -5.03 -6.20 11.97
C SER A 40 -4.14 -6.67 13.13
N GLY A 41 -3.53 -7.85 13.02
CA GLY A 41 -2.58 -8.37 14.00
C GLY A 41 -1.33 -7.48 14.14
N LEU A 42 -0.85 -6.90 13.03
CA LEU A 42 0.28 -5.98 13.05
C LEU A 42 -0.07 -4.69 13.81
N LYS A 43 -1.26 -4.11 13.60
CA LYS A 43 -1.73 -2.95 14.36
C LYS A 43 -1.72 -3.21 15.87
N THR A 44 -2.25 -4.37 16.28
CA THR A 44 -2.27 -4.77 17.69
C THR A 44 -0.85 -4.94 18.23
N ALA A 45 0.05 -5.58 17.49
CA ALA A 45 1.45 -5.76 17.90
C ALA A 45 2.16 -4.41 18.09
N VAL A 46 1.98 -3.47 17.16
CA VAL A 46 2.53 -2.11 17.27
C VAL A 46 2.00 -1.39 18.51
N LEU A 47 0.69 -1.47 18.78
CA LEU A 47 0.09 -0.86 19.97
C LEU A 47 0.63 -1.49 21.26
N THR A 48 0.77 -2.81 21.31
CA THR A 48 1.30 -3.51 22.48
C THR A 48 2.77 -3.15 22.72
N THR A 49 3.60 -3.09 21.67
CA THR A 49 4.99 -2.66 21.79
C THR A 49 5.08 -1.22 22.28
N LEU A 50 4.26 -0.31 21.74
CA LEU A 50 4.20 1.07 22.19
C LEU A 50 3.89 1.18 23.70
N ARG A 51 2.88 0.45 24.17
CA ARG A 51 2.50 0.43 25.60
C ARG A 51 3.60 -0.12 26.49
N LYS A 52 4.35 -1.14 26.04
CA LYS A 52 5.48 -1.69 26.79
C LYS A 52 6.61 -0.66 26.95
N ILE A 53 6.89 0.12 25.91
CA ILE A 53 7.88 1.20 25.98
C ILE A 53 7.43 2.26 26.99
N GLU A 54 6.16 2.70 26.90
CA GLU A 54 5.57 3.69 27.82
C GLU A 54 5.56 3.21 29.28
N GLN A 55 5.46 1.90 29.53
CA GLN A 55 5.54 1.31 30.87
C GLN A 55 6.97 1.26 31.42
N ALA A 56 7.97 1.11 30.54
CA ALA A 56 9.38 1.06 30.92
C ALA A 56 9.97 2.46 31.18
N GLY A 57 9.37 3.51 30.64
CA GLY A 57 9.79 4.89 30.85
C GLY A 57 9.14 5.88 29.87
N PRO A 58 9.54 7.17 29.91
CA PRO A 58 9.08 8.17 28.96
C PRO A 58 9.40 7.77 27.53
N LEU A 59 8.38 7.79 26.65
CA LEU A 59 8.53 7.44 25.24
C LEU A 59 9.36 8.49 24.51
N SER A 60 10.58 8.13 24.11
CA SER A 60 11.49 9.03 23.40
C SER A 60 11.12 9.19 21.92
N GLU A 61 11.66 10.23 21.27
CA GLU A 61 11.53 10.39 19.81
C GLU A 61 12.18 9.24 19.04
N GLN A 62 13.30 8.69 19.55
CA GLN A 62 13.98 7.57 18.89
C GLN A 62 13.18 6.28 18.98
N ASP A 63 12.50 6.02 20.11
CA ASP A 63 11.61 4.87 20.24
C ASP A 63 10.44 4.95 19.23
N ARG A 64 9.88 6.16 19.05
CA ARG A 64 8.85 6.39 18.03
C ARG A 64 9.38 6.14 16.63
N ALA A 65 10.58 6.63 16.32
CA ALA A 65 11.24 6.42 15.03
C ALA A 65 11.50 4.93 14.76
N ASN A 66 12.09 4.22 15.71
CA ASN A 66 12.37 2.79 15.64
C ASN A 66 11.11 1.95 15.47
N LEU A 67 10.05 2.25 16.22
CA LEU A 67 8.77 1.54 16.10
C LEU A 67 8.07 1.84 14.77
N ALA A 68 8.15 3.08 14.28
CA ALA A 68 7.66 3.45 12.96
C ALA A 68 8.41 2.71 11.84
N ALA A 69 9.75 2.67 11.91
CA ALA A 69 10.61 1.95 10.96
C ALA A 69 10.34 0.45 10.96
N SER A 70 10.26 -0.17 12.15
CA SER A 70 9.95 -1.60 12.29
C SER A 70 8.55 -1.92 11.72
N ALA A 71 7.56 -1.05 11.96
CA ALA A 71 6.21 -1.24 11.43
C ALA A 71 6.15 -1.07 9.91
N GLN A 72 6.83 -0.05 9.38
CA GLN A 72 6.94 0.17 7.94
C GLN A 72 7.61 -1.02 7.25
N GLN A 73 8.73 -1.52 7.80
CA GLN A 73 9.42 -2.69 7.29
C GLN A 73 8.50 -3.91 7.25
N ALA A 74 7.77 -4.20 8.33
CA ALA A 74 6.83 -5.33 8.36
C ALA A 74 5.73 -5.22 7.28
N ILE A 75 5.22 -4.01 7.01
CA ILE A 75 4.24 -3.78 5.93
C ILE A 75 4.88 -4.02 4.55
N VAL A 76 6.07 -3.46 4.32
CA VAL A 76 6.79 -3.60 3.04
C VAL A 76 7.15 -5.05 2.77
N ASP A 77 7.60 -5.80 3.78
CA ASP A 77 7.94 -7.22 3.68
C ASP A 77 6.73 -8.03 3.19
N VAL A 78 5.57 -7.87 3.83
CA VAL A 78 4.35 -8.60 3.50
C VAL A 78 3.85 -8.23 2.10
N LEU A 79 3.73 -6.93 1.80
CA LEU A 79 3.29 -6.45 0.48
C LEU A 79 4.23 -6.93 -0.61
N GLY A 80 5.53 -6.71 -0.40
CA GLY A 80 6.59 -7.05 -1.33
C GLY A 80 6.60 -8.54 -1.65
N TYR A 81 6.60 -9.39 -0.63
CA TYR A 81 6.60 -10.85 -0.82
C TYR A 81 5.39 -11.33 -1.63
N LYS A 82 4.19 -10.86 -1.29
CA LYS A 82 2.95 -11.26 -1.97
C LYS A 82 2.88 -10.77 -3.40
N VAL A 83 3.34 -9.55 -3.67
CA VAL A 83 3.45 -9.03 -5.04
C VAL A 83 4.41 -9.87 -5.87
N ILE A 84 5.62 -10.16 -5.36
CA ILE A 84 6.59 -10.99 -6.08
C ILE A 84 6.07 -12.41 -6.30
N LYS A 85 5.37 -12.98 -5.32
CA LYS A 85 4.68 -14.27 -5.45
C LYS A 85 3.63 -14.24 -6.56
N ALA A 86 2.79 -13.21 -6.63
CA ALA A 86 1.79 -13.03 -7.68
C ALA A 86 2.43 -12.89 -9.07
N MET A 87 3.54 -12.14 -9.18
CA MET A 87 4.28 -12.00 -10.44
C MET A 87 4.86 -13.33 -10.91
N LYS A 88 5.35 -14.18 -10.00
CA LYS A 88 5.82 -15.53 -10.34
C LYS A 88 4.68 -16.45 -10.79
N GLN A 89 3.53 -16.40 -10.11
CA GLN A 89 2.36 -17.22 -10.45
C GLN A 89 1.78 -16.85 -11.83
N THR A 90 1.67 -15.56 -12.13
CA THR A 90 1.10 -15.05 -13.38
C THR A 90 2.09 -15.02 -14.55
N ARG A 91 3.40 -15.11 -14.25
CA ARG A 91 4.52 -14.98 -15.20
C ARG A 91 4.56 -13.63 -15.94
N LEU A 92 3.82 -12.64 -15.46
CA LEU A 92 3.83 -11.29 -16.01
C LEU A 92 5.18 -10.62 -15.73
N LYS A 93 5.54 -9.65 -16.59
CA LYS A 93 6.78 -8.86 -16.46
C LYS A 93 6.53 -7.39 -16.16
N ARG A 94 5.27 -6.96 -16.11
CA ARG A 94 4.87 -5.58 -15.83
C ARG A 94 4.02 -5.55 -14.57
N LEU A 95 4.50 -4.82 -13.58
CA LEU A 95 3.78 -4.57 -12.34
C LEU A 95 3.31 -3.11 -12.32
N VAL A 96 2.04 -2.87 -12.04
CA VAL A 96 1.51 -1.52 -11.78
C VAL A 96 1.16 -1.42 -10.30
N VAL A 97 1.60 -0.36 -9.64
CA VAL A 97 1.25 -0.08 -8.25
C VAL A 97 0.49 1.24 -8.19
N ALA A 98 -0.80 1.16 -7.89
CA ALA A 98 -1.70 2.31 -7.72
C ALA A 98 -2.15 2.46 -6.26
N GLY A 99 -2.75 3.61 -5.94
CA GLY A 99 -3.22 3.94 -4.60
C GLY A 99 -2.18 4.61 -3.69
N GLY A 100 -2.65 5.22 -2.61
CA GLY A 100 -1.82 6.09 -1.75
C GLY A 100 -0.61 5.40 -1.09
N VAL A 101 -0.71 4.11 -0.77
CA VAL A 101 0.43 3.34 -0.22
C VAL A 101 1.55 3.20 -1.25
N GLY A 102 1.22 3.23 -2.55
CA GLY A 102 2.18 3.27 -3.64
C GLY A 102 3.06 4.53 -3.65
N ALA A 103 2.78 5.55 -2.83
CA ALA A 103 3.65 6.71 -2.63
C ALA A 103 4.83 6.43 -1.67
N ASN A 104 4.83 5.31 -0.93
CA ASN A 104 5.88 4.98 0.01
C ASN A 104 7.22 4.70 -0.69
N SER A 105 8.27 5.44 -0.32
CA SER A 105 9.59 5.38 -0.95
C SER A 105 10.28 4.02 -0.76
N GLN A 106 10.18 3.43 0.42
CA GLN A 106 10.76 2.13 0.74
C GLN A 106 10.13 1.02 -0.11
N LEU A 107 8.80 0.96 -0.19
CA LEU A 107 8.06 0.02 -1.03
C LEU A 107 8.43 0.17 -2.52
N ARG A 108 8.50 1.42 -3.01
CA ARG A 108 8.92 1.71 -4.40
C ARG A 108 10.32 1.16 -4.69
N SER A 109 11.27 1.43 -3.80
CA SER A 109 12.65 0.96 -3.93
C SER A 109 12.73 -0.56 -3.94
N TYR A 110 12.06 -1.20 -2.98
CA TYR A 110 12.01 -2.66 -2.87
C TYR A 110 11.44 -3.30 -4.15
N LEU A 111 10.26 -2.87 -4.61
CA LEU A 111 9.60 -3.46 -5.78
C LEU A 111 10.39 -3.23 -7.08
N ARG A 112 11.07 -2.08 -7.22
CA ARG A 112 11.96 -1.83 -8.37
C ARG A 112 13.10 -2.84 -8.41
N SER A 113 13.77 -3.05 -7.28
CA SER A 113 14.88 -4.01 -7.16
C SER A 113 14.41 -5.44 -7.47
N GLU A 114 13.32 -5.88 -6.84
CA GLU A 114 12.81 -7.25 -7.00
C GLU A 114 12.25 -7.53 -8.40
N MET A 115 11.61 -6.56 -9.05
CA MET A 115 11.16 -6.70 -10.42
C MET A 115 12.32 -6.73 -11.41
N ALA A 116 13.36 -5.90 -11.21
CA ALA A 116 14.55 -5.90 -12.05
C ALA A 116 15.28 -7.25 -12.01
N LYS A 117 15.42 -7.87 -10.83
CA LYS A 117 15.99 -9.23 -10.68
C LYS A 117 15.26 -10.30 -11.49
N GLN A 118 13.98 -10.07 -11.78
CA GLN A 118 13.12 -10.98 -12.55
C GLN A 118 13.01 -10.59 -14.03
N GLY A 119 13.79 -9.60 -14.49
CA GLY A 119 13.72 -9.08 -15.86
C GLY A 119 12.39 -8.38 -16.17
N GLY A 120 11.72 -7.85 -15.14
CA GLY A 120 10.47 -7.12 -15.26
C GLY A 120 10.60 -5.63 -14.94
N GLN A 121 9.50 -4.93 -15.09
CA GLN A 121 9.38 -3.48 -14.88
C GLN A 121 8.24 -3.18 -13.92
N VAL A 122 8.42 -2.15 -13.09
CA VAL A 122 7.38 -1.64 -12.20
C VAL A 122 7.02 -0.20 -12.57
N PHE A 123 5.74 0.09 -12.61
CA PHE A 123 5.18 1.38 -12.95
C PHE A 123 4.44 1.96 -11.75
N PHE A 124 4.75 3.21 -11.45
CA PHE A 124 4.08 3.99 -10.42
C PHE A 124 3.53 5.26 -11.07
N PRO A 125 2.29 5.67 -10.76
CA PRO A 125 1.83 6.99 -11.13
C PRO A 125 2.71 8.09 -10.50
N PRO A 126 2.73 9.29 -11.10
CA PRO A 126 3.16 10.51 -10.41
C PRO A 126 2.49 10.61 -9.03
N LEU A 127 3.20 11.16 -8.03
CA LEU A 127 2.69 11.22 -6.65
C LEU A 127 1.34 11.93 -6.55
N ALA A 128 1.15 13.02 -7.30
CA ALA A 128 -0.11 13.77 -7.37
C ALA A 128 -1.29 12.97 -7.95
N LEU A 129 -1.02 11.86 -8.63
CA LEU A 129 -2.04 10.97 -9.22
C LEU A 129 -2.21 9.66 -8.43
N CYS A 130 -1.47 9.46 -7.34
CA CYS A 130 -1.56 8.24 -6.52
C CYS A 130 -2.76 8.26 -5.55
N THR A 131 -3.23 9.44 -5.16
CA THR A 131 -4.42 9.64 -4.32
C THR A 131 -5.64 9.97 -5.16
N ASP A 132 -6.83 9.85 -4.59
CA ASP A 132 -8.10 10.10 -5.30
C ASP A 132 -8.12 11.49 -5.96
N ASN A 133 -8.41 11.52 -7.26
CA ASN A 133 -8.45 12.74 -8.06
C ASN A 133 -9.42 12.60 -9.23
N GLY A 134 -9.90 13.72 -9.78
CA GLY A 134 -10.85 13.71 -10.91
C GLY A 134 -10.24 13.21 -12.23
N ALA A 135 -8.91 13.32 -12.41
CA ALA A 135 -8.26 12.95 -13.66
C ALA A 135 -8.32 11.43 -13.90
N MET A 136 -8.17 10.60 -12.85
CA MET A 136 -8.30 9.15 -12.98
C MET A 136 -9.72 8.72 -13.38
N ILE A 137 -10.74 9.43 -12.88
CA ILE A 137 -12.15 9.16 -13.20
C ILE A 137 -12.44 9.55 -14.65
N ALA A 138 -12.01 10.75 -15.07
CA ALA A 138 -12.18 11.20 -16.44
C ALA A 138 -11.49 10.26 -17.44
N HIS A 139 -10.27 9.81 -17.13
CA HIS A 139 -9.56 8.86 -17.97
C HIS A 139 -10.26 7.51 -18.05
N ALA A 140 -10.65 6.91 -16.92
CA ALA A 140 -11.37 5.64 -16.90
C ALA A 140 -12.71 5.73 -17.66
N ALA A 141 -13.46 6.82 -17.51
CA ALA A 141 -14.69 7.05 -18.26
C ALA A 141 -14.43 7.12 -19.78
N ALA A 142 -13.41 7.85 -20.20
CA ALA A 142 -13.04 7.95 -21.61
C ALA A 142 -12.66 6.57 -22.19
N GLU A 143 -11.92 5.74 -21.46
CA GLU A 143 -11.58 4.38 -21.90
C GLU A 143 -12.82 3.47 -22.00
N ARG A 144 -13.80 3.59 -21.07
CA ARG A 144 -15.07 2.86 -21.17
C ARG A 144 -15.90 3.26 -22.38
N VAL A 145 -15.95 4.56 -22.71
CA VAL A 145 -16.64 5.06 -23.91
C VAL A 145 -15.96 4.53 -25.18
N LYS A 146 -14.62 4.60 -25.26
CA LYS A 146 -13.87 4.04 -26.40
C LYS A 146 -14.07 2.53 -26.57
N ALA A 147 -14.22 1.81 -25.47
CA ALA A 147 -14.51 0.37 -25.47
C ALA A 147 -15.97 0.03 -25.82
N GLY A 148 -16.84 1.04 -26.03
CA GLY A 148 -18.27 0.83 -26.33
C GLY A 148 -19.10 0.38 -25.13
N LEU A 149 -18.58 0.49 -23.91
CA LEU A 149 -19.28 0.08 -22.67
C LEU A 149 -20.27 1.15 -22.18
N VAL A 150 -20.15 2.37 -22.68
CA VAL A 150 -21.01 3.51 -22.32
C VAL A 150 -21.32 4.32 -23.59
N ASP A 151 -22.61 4.53 -23.86
CA ASP A 151 -23.08 5.41 -24.92
C ASP A 151 -23.38 6.80 -24.36
N ILE A 152 -22.59 7.79 -24.78
CA ILE A 152 -22.73 9.19 -24.38
C ILE A 152 -23.66 10.00 -25.30
N SER A 153 -24.17 9.39 -26.39
CA SER A 153 -25.15 10.02 -27.28
C SER A 153 -26.58 9.91 -26.74
N SER A 154 -26.81 9.00 -25.79
CA SER A 154 -28.09 8.83 -25.12
C SER A 154 -28.41 10.03 -24.22
N SER A 155 -29.63 10.56 -24.36
CA SER A 155 -30.19 11.62 -23.53
C SER A 155 -30.91 11.09 -22.28
N ALA A 156 -30.87 9.78 -22.02
CA ALA A 156 -31.45 9.17 -20.84
C ALA A 156 -30.51 9.31 -19.63
N TYR A 157 -30.63 10.42 -18.89
CA TYR A 157 -29.80 10.72 -17.72
C TYR A 157 -30.21 9.93 -16.47
N THR A 158 -29.93 8.63 -16.47
CA THR A 158 -30.05 7.80 -15.25
C THR A 158 -28.68 7.59 -14.63
N PHE A 159 -28.60 7.69 -13.30
CA PHE A 159 -27.40 7.33 -12.55
C PHE A 159 -27.78 6.44 -11.38
N SER A 160 -26.85 5.56 -11.00
CA SER A 160 -26.96 4.72 -9.81
C SER A 160 -25.63 4.74 -9.08
N VAL A 161 -25.66 4.47 -7.78
CA VAL A 161 -24.47 4.39 -6.94
C VAL A 161 -24.39 2.99 -6.37
N ARG A 162 -23.21 2.37 -6.48
CA ARG A 162 -22.89 1.08 -5.88
C ARG A 162 -21.81 1.29 -4.82
N PRO A 163 -22.17 1.46 -3.52
CA PRO A 163 -21.19 1.67 -2.45
C PRO A 163 -20.21 0.51 -2.29
N ARG A 164 -20.64 -0.70 -2.68
CA ARG A 164 -19.81 -1.89 -2.81
C ARG A 164 -19.92 -2.35 -4.26
N TRP A 165 -18.87 -2.11 -5.02
CA TRP A 165 -18.76 -2.56 -6.40
C TRP A 165 -17.45 -3.29 -6.54
N ASP A 166 -17.53 -4.60 -6.78
CA ASP A 166 -16.34 -5.42 -6.96
C ASP A 166 -15.66 -5.06 -8.29
N LEU A 167 -14.35 -4.89 -8.27
CA LEU A 167 -13.57 -4.53 -9.47
C LEU A 167 -13.66 -5.61 -10.55
N SER A 168 -13.90 -6.87 -10.19
CA SER A 168 -14.11 -7.97 -11.13
C SER A 168 -15.44 -7.90 -11.89
N GLU A 169 -16.37 -7.05 -11.43
CA GLU A 169 -17.68 -6.82 -12.06
C GLU A 169 -17.72 -5.53 -12.92
N VAL A 170 -16.60 -4.81 -13.04
CA VAL A 170 -16.51 -3.47 -13.67
C VAL A 170 -16.31 -3.55 -15.18
#